data_AF-A0A1U7YQQ6-F1
#
_entry.id   AF-A0A1U7YQQ6-F1
#
_cell.length_a   1.000
_cell.length_b   1.000
_cell.length_c   1.000
_cell.angle_alpha   90.00
_cell.angle_beta   90.00
_cell.angle_gamma   90.00
#
_symmetry.space_group_name_H-M   'P 1'
#
loop_
_entity.id
_entity.type
_entity.pdbx_description
1 polymer ?
#
loop_
_entity_poly.entity_id
_entity_poly.type
_entity_poly.pdbx_seq_one_letter_code
_entity_poly.pdbx_strand_id
1 'polypeptide(L)'
;MTFVRNSSTLISWISTGKLQQTVANCVEVTGIGLHSGKVSTVRICPELAGEGRYFELGSKVIQASIDFAKESPLCTTLCKDGHSISTVEHLLSALEATGVDNCRLEVETSDPHHPFSFELS
;
A
#
# COMPACT_ATOMS: atom_id res chain seq x y z
N MET A 1 -23.11 15.05 -17.47
CA MET A 1 -23.40 14.04 -16.44
C MET A 1 -22.50 14.33 -15.25
N THR A 2 -23.04 15.04 -14.26
CA THR A 2 -22.26 15.59 -13.14
C THR A 2 -22.22 14.57 -12.02
N PHE A 3 -21.03 14.06 -11.67
CA PHE A 3 -20.86 13.16 -10.54
C PHE A 3 -20.98 13.96 -9.24
N VAL A 4 -22.02 13.69 -8.47
CA VAL A 4 -22.19 14.19 -7.10
C VAL A 4 -21.42 13.27 -6.17
N ARG A 5 -20.37 13.79 -5.51
CA ARG A 5 -19.73 13.11 -4.38
C ARG A 5 -20.70 13.12 -3.20
N ASN A 6 -21.30 11.98 -2.89
CA ASN A 6 -22.04 11.79 -1.65
C ASN A 6 -21.04 11.58 -0.50
N SER A 7 -20.49 12.68 0.03
CA SER A 7 -19.74 12.64 1.28
C SER A 7 -20.75 12.50 2.42
N SER A 8 -20.74 11.36 3.10
CA SER A 8 -21.49 11.14 4.33
C SER A 8 -21.01 12.14 5.39
N THR A 9 -21.87 13.12 5.69
CA THR A 9 -21.67 14.22 6.65
C THR A 9 -21.51 13.79 8.12
N LEU A 10 -21.37 12.49 8.40
CA LEU A 10 -21.27 11.95 9.77
C LEU A 10 -19.83 11.70 10.23
N ILE A 11 -18.83 11.91 9.38
CA ILE A 11 -17.43 11.86 9.79
C ILE A 11 -16.81 13.22 9.48
N SER A 12 -16.84 14.13 10.46
CA SER A 12 -15.98 15.30 10.39
C SER A 12 -14.55 14.83 10.65
N TRP A 13 -13.76 14.70 9.60
CA TRP A 13 -12.31 14.58 9.72
C TRP A 13 -11.79 15.90 10.29
N ILE A 14 -11.77 16.01 11.62
CA ILE A 14 -11.19 17.15 12.31
C ILE A 14 -9.71 17.16 11.92
N SER A 15 -9.28 18.19 11.20
CA SER A 15 -7.86 18.40 10.97
C SER A 15 -7.18 18.51 12.33
N THR A 16 -6.40 17.50 12.69
CA THR A 16 -5.75 17.43 14.00
C THR A 16 -4.62 18.46 14.12
N GLY A 17 -4.23 19.11 13.00
CA GLY A 17 -3.08 20.01 12.94
C GLY A 17 -1.73 19.30 13.06
N LYS A 18 -1.72 17.96 13.12
CA LYS A 18 -0.51 17.14 13.18
C LYS A 18 0.21 17.21 11.82
N LEU A 19 1.52 17.41 11.86
CA LEU A 19 2.36 17.34 10.66
C LEU A 19 2.36 15.91 10.11
N GLN A 20 2.33 15.77 8.79
CA GLN A 20 2.50 14.47 8.17
C GLN A 20 3.86 13.88 8.53
N GLN A 21 3.92 12.56 8.72
CA GLN A 21 5.13 11.84 9.07
C GLN A 21 5.55 10.88 7.96
N THR A 22 6.82 10.48 8.03
CA THR A 22 7.46 9.48 7.18
C THR A 22 8.45 8.69 8.03
N VAL A 23 8.92 7.54 7.54
CA VAL A 23 10.02 6.81 8.18
C VAL A 23 11.31 7.63 8.15
N ALA A 24 12.15 7.50 9.19
CA ALA A 24 13.41 8.25 9.29
C ALA A 24 14.50 7.74 8.34
N ASN A 25 14.51 6.44 8.07
CA ASN A 25 15.41 5.76 7.14
C ASN A 25 14.64 4.64 6.43
N CYS A 26 15.18 4.11 5.33
CA CYS A 26 14.58 2.94 4.72
C CYS A 26 14.69 1.71 5.65
N VAL A 27 13.62 0.92 5.70
CA VAL A 27 13.54 -0.35 6.45
C VAL A 27 13.14 -1.44 5.49
N GLU A 28 13.82 -2.59 5.55
CA GLU A 28 13.57 -3.73 4.68
C GLU A 28 13.08 -4.93 5.49
N VAL A 29 12.07 -5.61 4.96
CA VAL A 29 11.51 -6.84 5.53
C VAL A 29 11.37 -7.86 4.41
N THR A 30 11.85 -9.07 4.65
CA THR A 30 11.68 -10.20 3.75
C THR A 30 10.83 -11.26 4.44
N GLY A 31 9.83 -11.78 3.74
CA GLY A 31 8.88 -12.75 4.25
C GLY A 31 8.41 -13.74 3.18
N ILE A 32 7.65 -14.74 3.60
CA ILE A 32 7.05 -15.72 2.71
C ILE A 32 5.55 -15.39 2.61
N GLY A 33 5.04 -15.17 1.40
CA GLY A 33 3.61 -14.95 1.17
C GLY A 33 2.78 -16.13 1.66
N LEU A 34 1.72 -15.86 2.41
CA LEU A 34 0.88 -16.88 3.05
C LEU A 34 0.17 -17.79 2.04
N HIS A 35 -0.31 -17.26 0.93
CA HIS A 35 -1.05 -17.95 -0.12
C HIS A 35 -0.15 -18.47 -1.23
N SER A 36 0.88 -17.71 -1.59
CA SER A 36 1.81 -18.02 -2.69
C SER A 36 2.95 -18.94 -2.27
N GLY A 37 3.35 -18.93 -1.00
CA GLY A 37 4.55 -19.61 -0.51
C GLY A 37 5.86 -19.05 -1.07
N LYS A 38 5.83 -17.84 -1.64
CA LYS A 38 6.98 -17.21 -2.30
C LYS A 38 7.66 -16.18 -1.41
N VAL A 39 8.97 -16.05 -1.55
CA VAL A 39 9.71 -14.99 -0.85
C VAL A 39 9.44 -13.67 -1.55
N SER A 40 8.98 -12.71 -0.75
CA SER A 40 8.82 -11.31 -1.14
C SER A 40 9.59 -10.41 -0.18
N THR A 41 10.18 -9.36 -0.71
CA THR A 41 10.91 -8.34 0.04
C THR A 41 10.20 -7.02 -0.14
N VAL A 42 9.96 -6.32 0.96
CA VAL A 42 9.41 -4.96 0.98
C VAL A 42 10.40 -4.01 1.61
N ARG A 43 10.73 -2.94 0.90
CA ARG A 43 11.54 -1.84 1.39
C ARG A 43 10.66 -0.60 1.58
N ILE A 44 10.47 -0.20 2.83
CA ILE A 44 9.71 0.99 3.23
C ILE A 44 10.68 2.15 3.25
N CYS A 45 10.49 3.15 2.40
CA CYS A 45 11.38 4.28 2.27
C CYS A 45 10.71 5.62 2.56
N PRO A 46 11.49 6.61 3.04
CA PRO A 46 10.96 7.93 3.28
C PRO A 46 10.40 8.55 2.01
N GLU A 47 9.37 9.37 2.15
CA GLU A 47 8.81 10.13 1.05
C GLU A 47 8.39 11.55 1.46
N LEU A 48 8.31 12.45 0.48
CA LEU A 48 7.87 13.82 0.65
C LEU A 48 6.41 13.91 1.15
N ALA A 49 6.13 14.98 1.89
CA ALA A 49 4.79 15.26 2.37
C ALA A 49 3.82 15.50 1.19
N GLY A 50 2.66 14.86 1.24
CA GLY A 50 1.60 14.95 0.22
C GLY A 50 1.60 13.80 -0.78
N GLU A 51 2.66 12.99 -0.83
CA GLU A 51 2.74 11.83 -1.73
C GLU A 51 1.89 10.65 -1.25
N GLY A 52 1.64 10.56 0.07
CA GLY A 52 0.92 9.45 0.66
C GLY A 52 1.69 8.13 0.64
N ARG A 53 0.96 7.02 0.74
CA ARG A 53 1.50 5.66 0.73
C ARG A 53 1.30 5.04 -0.65
N TYR A 54 2.37 4.54 -1.25
CA TYR A 54 2.28 3.84 -2.54
C TYR A 54 3.25 2.69 -2.65
N PHE A 55 2.87 1.71 -3.47
CA PHE A 55 3.69 0.55 -3.80
C PHE A 55 4.39 0.77 -5.12
N GLU A 56 5.69 0.50 -5.16
CA GLU A 56 6.53 0.51 -6.35
C GLU A 56 6.91 -0.93 -6.71
N LEU A 57 6.53 -1.36 -7.91
CA LEU A 57 6.77 -2.69 -8.44
C LEU A 57 7.58 -2.54 -9.74
N GLY A 58 8.91 -2.58 -9.62
CA GLY A 58 9.83 -2.24 -10.70
C GLY A 58 9.68 -0.78 -11.14
N SER A 59 9.07 -0.54 -12.31
CA SER A 59 8.83 0.82 -12.83
C SER A 59 7.38 1.31 -12.66
N LYS A 60 6.54 0.55 -11.95
CA LYS A 60 5.11 0.80 -11.82
C LYS A 60 4.76 1.22 -10.40
N VAL A 61 3.80 2.13 -10.30
CA VAL A 61 3.35 2.68 -9.01
C VAL A 61 1.85 2.47 -8.84
N ILE A 62 1.47 1.86 -7.71
CA ILE A 62 0.08 1.67 -7.27
C ILE A 62 -0.12 2.42 -5.94
N GLN A 63 -0.98 3.43 -5.94
CA GLN A 63 -1.32 4.17 -4.73
C GLN A 63 -2.12 3.29 -3.77
N ALA A 64 -1.89 3.43 -2.46
CA ALA A 64 -2.71 2.81 -1.42
C ALA A 64 -4.05 3.56 -1.28
N SER A 65 -4.83 3.56 -2.35
CA SER A 65 -6.15 4.19 -2.46
C SER A 65 -7.23 3.15 -2.69
N ILE A 66 -8.43 3.43 -2.20
CA ILE A 66 -9.64 2.64 -2.47
C ILE A 66 -9.93 2.54 -3.97
N ASP A 67 -9.49 3.51 -4.77
CA ASP A 67 -9.66 3.51 -6.23
C ASP A 67 -8.96 2.33 -6.91
N PHE A 68 -7.90 1.81 -6.28
CA PHE A 68 -7.14 0.64 -6.76
C PHE A 68 -7.46 -0.62 -5.97
N ALA A 69 -8.22 -0.51 -4.87
CA ALA A 69 -8.55 -1.64 -4.03
C ALA A 69 -9.62 -2.52 -4.68
N LYS A 70 -9.38 -3.84 -4.63
CA LYS A 70 -10.32 -4.88 -4.97
C LYS A 70 -10.39 -5.84 -3.80
N GLU A 71 -11.60 -6.13 -3.37
CA GLU A 71 -11.84 -7.21 -2.42
C GLU A 71 -11.55 -8.54 -3.11
N SER A 72 -10.70 -9.34 -2.49
CA SER A 72 -10.37 -10.70 -2.89
C SER A 72 -10.70 -11.64 -1.73
N PRO A 73 -10.97 -12.92 -1.99
CA PRO A 73 -11.19 -13.86 -0.90
C PRO A 73 -10.01 -13.81 0.08
N LEU A 74 -10.32 -13.53 1.36
CA LEU A 74 -9.39 -13.55 2.49
C LEU A 74 -8.37 -12.41 2.59
N CYS A 75 -8.30 -11.48 1.62
CA CYS A 75 -7.36 -10.36 1.71
C CYS A 75 -7.76 -9.14 0.86
N THR A 76 -7.10 -8.00 1.10
CA THR A 76 -7.22 -6.81 0.24
C THR A 76 -6.16 -6.84 -0.84
N THR A 77 -6.57 -6.64 -2.09
CA THR A 77 -5.63 -6.55 -3.23
C THR A 77 -5.71 -5.17 -3.86
N LEU A 78 -4.57 -4.51 -4.07
CA LEU A 78 -4.48 -3.32 -4.91
C LEU A 78 -4.14 -3.73 -6.35
N CYS A 79 -4.86 -3.20 -7.33
CA CYS A 79 -4.68 -3.51 -8.75
C CYS A 79 -4.63 -2.25 -9.60
N LYS A 80 -3.64 -2.16 -10.49
CA LYS A 80 -3.53 -1.08 -11.48
C LYS A 80 -2.74 -1.55 -12.70
N ASP A 81 -3.22 -1.23 -13.90
CA ASP A 81 -2.53 -1.49 -15.17
C ASP A 81 -1.99 -2.93 -15.32
N GLY A 82 -2.79 -3.92 -14.89
CA GLY A 82 -2.41 -5.35 -14.95
C GLY A 82 -1.44 -5.84 -13.86
N HIS A 83 -1.04 -4.96 -12.93
CA HIS A 83 -0.20 -5.30 -11.78
C HIS A 83 -1.06 -5.38 -10.53
N SER A 84 -0.71 -6.27 -9.61
CA SER A 84 -1.45 -6.46 -8.37
C SER A 84 -0.54 -6.70 -7.18
N ILE A 85 -1.00 -6.28 -6.01
CA ILE A 85 -0.39 -6.64 -4.73
C ILE A 85 -1.49 -7.01 -3.75
N SER A 86 -1.40 -8.23 -3.22
CA SER A 86 -2.37 -8.84 -2.32
C SER A 86 -1.88 -8.80 -0.87
N THR A 87 -2.84 -8.88 0.04
CA THR A 87 -2.60 -8.91 1.49
C THR A 87 -1.97 -7.60 2.00
N VAL A 88 -2.29 -6.47 1.39
CA VAL A 88 -1.71 -5.16 1.79
C VAL A 88 -2.19 -4.66 3.16
N GLU A 89 -3.28 -5.22 3.68
CA GLU A 89 -4.01 -4.71 4.84
C GLU A 89 -3.19 -4.65 6.13
N HIS A 90 -2.34 -5.64 6.40
CA HIS A 90 -1.55 -5.67 7.64
C HIS A 90 -0.47 -4.59 7.63
N LEU A 91 0.27 -4.47 6.53
CA LEU A 91 1.29 -3.46 6.37
C LEU A 91 0.69 -2.04 6.43
N LEU A 92 -0.40 -1.81 5.69
CA LEU A 92 -1.08 -0.51 5.71
C LEU A 92 -1.64 -0.17 7.10
N SER A 93 -2.14 -1.16 7.83
CA SER A 93 -2.61 -0.99 9.22
C SER A 93 -1.46 -0.66 10.18
N ALA A 94 -0.30 -1.30 10.03
CA ALA A 94 0.88 -1.01 10.83
C ALA A 94 1.43 0.41 10.57
N LEU A 95 1.46 0.83 9.31
CA LEU A 95 1.84 2.20 8.93
C LEU A 95 0.87 3.23 9.51
N GLU A 96 -0.44 2.96 9.44
CA GLU A 96 -1.46 3.82 10.05
C GLU A 96 -1.27 3.92 11.58
N ALA A 97 -1.12 2.78 12.25
CA ALA A 97 -0.99 2.72 13.71
C ALA A 97 0.29 3.41 14.21
N THR A 98 1.35 3.42 13.42
CA THR A 98 2.61 4.12 13.71
C THR A 98 2.61 5.58 13.24
N GLY A 99 1.55 5.99 12.53
CA GLY A 99 1.35 7.36 12.05
C GLY A 99 2.23 7.73 10.85
N VAL A 100 2.64 6.76 10.03
CA VAL A 100 3.38 7.01 8.78
C VAL A 100 2.41 7.40 7.67
N ASP A 101 2.41 8.68 7.32
CA ASP A 101 1.51 9.24 6.31
C ASP A 101 2.06 9.09 4.90
N ASN A 102 3.37 9.26 4.73
CA ASN A 102 4.05 9.20 3.44
C ASN A 102 5.17 8.16 3.48
N CYS A 103 5.16 7.25 2.50
CA CYS A 103 6.29 6.35 2.24
C CYS A 103 6.16 5.68 0.88
N ARG A 104 7.30 5.39 0.27
CA ARG A 104 7.40 4.47 -0.87
C ARG A 104 7.59 3.05 -0.35
N LEU A 105 6.79 2.11 -0.85
CA LEU A 105 6.85 0.69 -0.52
C LEU A 105 7.35 -0.06 -1.76
N GLU A 106 8.66 -0.27 -1.84
CA GLU A 106 9.26 -1.00 -2.96
C GLU A 106 9.10 -2.49 -2.72
N VAL A 107 8.62 -3.22 -3.73
CA VAL A 107 8.29 -4.64 -3.59
C VAL A 107 9.01 -5.45 -4.64
N GLU A 108 9.71 -6.48 -4.16
CA GLU A 108 10.41 -7.46 -4.99
C GLU A 108 9.92 -8.87 -4.63
N THR A 109 9.85 -9.75 -5.63
CA THR A 109 9.45 -11.15 -5.46
C THR A 109 10.44 -12.04 -6.18
N SER A 110 10.64 -13.21 -5.61
CA SER A 110 11.40 -14.29 -6.25
C SER A 110 10.56 -15.15 -7.21
N ASP A 111 9.27 -14.84 -7.42
CA ASP A 111 8.40 -15.60 -8.33
C ASP A 111 8.65 -15.23 -9.81
N PRO A 112 9.20 -16.14 -10.64
CA PRO A 112 9.44 -15.89 -12.05
C PRO A 112 8.17 -16.03 -12.92
N HIS A 113 7.09 -16.65 -12.43
CA HIS A 113 5.87 -16.91 -13.19
C HIS A 113 4.82 -15.81 -13.02
N HIS A 114 4.78 -15.16 -11.86
CA HIS A 114 3.89 -14.02 -11.59
C HIS A 114 4.68 -12.82 -11.04
N PRO A 115 5.60 -12.24 -11.83
CA PRO A 115 6.42 -11.10 -11.39
C PRO A 115 5.60 -9.82 -11.13
N PHE A 116 4.30 -9.84 -11.41
CA PHE A 116 3.38 -8.72 -11.29
C PHE A 116 2.36 -8.89 -10.16
N SER A 117 2.44 -10.00 -9.41
CA SER A 117 1.54 -10.30 -8.28
C SER A 117 2.37 -10.63 -7.04
N PHE A 118 2.15 -9.85 -5.98
CA PHE A 118 2.92 -9.92 -4.75
C PHE A 118 2.00 -10.15 -3.57
N GLU A 119 2.55 -10.69 -2.49
CA GLU A 119 1.77 -10.99 -1.29
C GLU A 119 2.56 -10.60 -0.04
N LEU A 120 1.94 -9.78 0.80
CA LEU A 120 2.56 -9.24 2.02
C LEU A 120 1.84 -9.77 3.26
N SER A 121 2.47 -10.63 4.06
CA SER A 121 1.85 -11.17 5.28
C SER A 121 2.30 -10.44 6.54
#